data_AF-A0AA37WXR4-F1
#
_entry.id   AF-A0AA37WXR4-F1
#
_cell.length_a   1.000
_cell.length_b   1.000
_cell.length_c   1.000
_cell.angle_alpha   90.00
_cell.angle_beta   90.00
_cell.angle_gamma   90.00
#
_symmetry.space_group_name_H-M   'P 1'
#
loop_
_entity.id
_entity.type
_entity.pdbx_description
1 polymer ?
#
loop_
_entity_poly.entity_id
_entity_poly.type
_entity_poly.pdbx_seq_one_letter_code
_entity_poly.pdbx_strand_id
1 'polypeptide(L)'
;MGDSSRANYRPILLITSIALIAGALYFFNGSSLRTPPSTSEASNSTASEHLLTSKTALAATELSAKAALAEPSVTAANSPKECIEATPKQSIDPLVFKQQVTDAISQSDTDDSRIVHSLLSNNSVQDKLAVLHQNSTQETSPIAAYNLLSYCTNPSAECSKEMLADIALIEEQNSASLLLLAMNQFKLGDDEAGEQLLIAAANAPHYNDYWGEHHQHFDAAFEQSGMSEHFLQAVTLFQAHLPLPNYRLLVDYCKSAERSPASRVACQQMGERLESANGTAIANLIGMNLQKTLHMNAGELAQANEMAAKADALMSNATKAFSTLNNPVLSAQQARTYFNELQYSGEQAAGNLLLEIEEELEHTAQQSLCL
;
A
#
# COMPACT_ATOMS: atom_id res chain seq x y z
N MET A 1 -13.56 38.63 -25.53
CA MET A 1 -13.73 37.29 -26.13
C MET A 1 -12.41 36.56 -25.96
N GLY A 2 -12.43 35.35 -25.41
CA GLY A 2 -11.29 34.65 -24.80
C GLY A 2 -11.55 34.55 -23.29
N ASP A 3 -12.44 33.68 -22.83
CA ASP A 3 -12.32 32.23 -22.68
C ASP A 3 -11.34 31.82 -21.56
N SER A 4 -11.89 31.26 -20.49
CA SER A 4 -11.26 30.20 -19.71
C SER A 4 -12.35 29.56 -18.84
N SER A 5 -12.98 28.56 -19.44
CA SER A 5 -13.66 27.45 -18.76
C SER A 5 -13.11 27.18 -17.36
N ARG A 6 -13.96 27.38 -16.33
CA ARG A 6 -13.70 26.94 -14.96
C ARG A 6 -14.11 25.47 -14.87
N ALA A 7 -13.13 24.59 -14.91
CA ALA A 7 -13.37 23.17 -14.73
C ALA A 7 -13.34 22.82 -13.23
N ASN A 8 -14.45 22.30 -12.73
CA ASN A 8 -14.53 21.63 -11.44
C ASN A 8 -13.86 20.25 -11.56
N TYR A 9 -12.65 20.09 -11.02
CA TYR A 9 -12.02 18.78 -10.88
C TYR A 9 -11.96 18.37 -9.41
N ARG A 10 -12.63 17.24 -9.11
CA ARG A 10 -12.43 16.47 -7.87
C ARG A 10 -11.05 15.80 -7.92
N PRO A 11 -10.38 15.57 -6.77
CA PRO A 11 -8.99 15.09 -6.75
C PRO A 11 -8.88 13.67 -7.32
N ILE A 12 -8.13 13.54 -8.41
CA ILE A 12 -7.78 12.28 -9.09
C ILE A 12 -6.91 11.37 -8.20
N LEU A 13 -6.31 11.91 -7.14
CA LEU A 13 -5.55 11.18 -6.10
C LEU A 13 -6.40 10.24 -5.23
N LEU A 14 -7.73 10.37 -5.25
CA LEU A 14 -8.64 9.47 -4.51
C LEU A 14 -8.62 8.02 -5.07
N ILE A 15 -8.12 7.83 -6.28
CA ILE A 15 -8.29 6.58 -7.04
C ILE A 15 -7.16 5.58 -6.79
N THR A 16 -5.91 6.01 -6.53
CA THR A 16 -4.77 5.07 -6.48
C THR A 16 -4.73 4.24 -5.20
N SER A 17 -4.92 4.86 -4.03
CA SER A 17 -4.92 4.14 -2.75
C SER A 17 -6.16 3.27 -2.58
N ILE A 18 -7.34 3.77 -2.99
CA ILE A 18 -8.58 2.98 -3.00
C ILE A 18 -8.52 1.88 -4.07
N ALA A 19 -7.87 2.08 -5.22
CA ALA A 19 -7.70 1.01 -6.22
C ALA A 19 -6.70 -0.07 -5.79
N LEU A 20 -5.63 0.28 -5.07
CA LEU A 20 -4.71 -0.70 -4.47
C LEU A 20 -5.42 -1.56 -3.41
N ILE A 21 -6.23 -0.90 -2.57
CA ILE A 21 -7.07 -1.53 -1.54
C ILE A 21 -8.20 -2.38 -2.15
N ALA A 22 -8.93 -1.86 -3.15
CA ALA A 22 -9.99 -2.58 -3.85
C ALA A 22 -9.43 -3.73 -4.70
N GLY A 23 -8.22 -3.59 -5.25
CA GLY A 23 -7.47 -4.65 -5.91
C GLY A 23 -7.15 -5.79 -4.94
N ALA A 24 -6.71 -5.47 -3.72
CA ALA A 24 -6.52 -6.46 -2.66
C ALA A 24 -7.85 -7.16 -2.30
N LEU A 25 -8.96 -6.44 -2.18
CA LEU A 25 -10.29 -7.02 -1.90
C LEU A 25 -10.80 -7.95 -3.02
N TYR A 26 -10.66 -7.56 -4.29
CA TYR A 26 -11.02 -8.42 -5.42
C TYR A 26 -10.16 -9.70 -5.43
N PHE A 27 -8.89 -9.57 -5.08
CA PHE A 27 -7.93 -10.68 -4.99
C PHE A 27 -8.30 -11.71 -3.91
N PHE A 28 -8.77 -11.28 -2.73
CA PHE A 28 -9.15 -12.19 -1.64
C PHE A 28 -10.58 -12.73 -1.73
N ASN A 29 -11.55 -11.93 -2.20
CA ASN A 29 -12.95 -12.34 -2.31
C ASN A 29 -13.26 -13.14 -3.59
N GLY A 30 -12.49 -12.96 -4.67
CA GLY A 30 -12.70 -13.67 -5.95
C GLY A 30 -12.47 -15.19 -5.89
N SER A 31 -11.78 -15.69 -4.85
CA SER A 31 -11.47 -17.11 -4.68
C SER A 31 -12.51 -17.94 -3.91
N SER A 32 -13.59 -17.34 -3.39
CA SER A 32 -14.51 -18.02 -2.45
C SER A 32 -15.76 -18.69 -3.07
N LEU A 33 -15.78 -19.00 -4.37
CA LEU A 33 -16.88 -19.72 -5.01
C LEU A 33 -16.39 -20.81 -5.98
N ARG A 34 -15.63 -21.78 -5.49
CA ARG A 34 -15.64 -23.13 -6.05
C ARG A 34 -15.78 -24.14 -4.92
N THR A 35 -17.01 -24.57 -4.69
CA THR A 35 -17.28 -25.82 -3.99
C THR A 35 -16.60 -26.97 -4.77
N PRO A 36 -15.90 -27.89 -4.11
CA PRO A 36 -15.34 -29.06 -4.79
C PRO A 36 -16.49 -29.96 -5.26
N PRO A 37 -16.44 -30.53 -6.48
CA PRO A 37 -17.41 -31.53 -6.89
C PRO A 37 -17.18 -32.82 -6.11
N SER A 38 -18.26 -33.39 -5.59
CA SER A 38 -18.29 -34.72 -5.00
C SER A 38 -17.89 -35.77 -6.04
N THR A 39 -17.05 -36.70 -5.64
CA THR A 39 -16.55 -37.83 -6.42
C THR A 39 -17.67 -38.74 -6.97
N SER A 40 -17.66 -39.00 -8.28
CA SER A 40 -18.03 -40.30 -8.85
C SER A 40 -17.35 -40.54 -10.22
N GLU A 41 -16.58 -41.61 -10.28
CA GLU A 41 -16.19 -42.50 -11.41
C GLU A 41 -16.15 -42.03 -12.89
N ALA A 42 -14.94 -42.17 -13.46
CA ALA A 42 -14.53 -42.71 -14.76
C ALA A 42 -15.38 -42.50 -16.04
N SER A 43 -14.80 -41.87 -17.07
CA SER A 43 -14.37 -42.54 -18.33
C SER A 43 -13.74 -41.54 -19.33
N ASN A 44 -12.91 -42.09 -20.22
CA ASN A 44 -12.10 -41.44 -21.27
C ASN A 44 -12.85 -40.52 -22.25
N SER A 45 -12.18 -39.48 -22.75
CA SER A 45 -12.17 -39.09 -24.18
C SER A 45 -11.21 -37.92 -24.47
N THR A 46 -10.58 -38.01 -25.64
CA THR A 46 -9.57 -37.17 -26.28
C THR A 46 -10.09 -35.84 -26.86
N ALA A 47 -9.14 -34.90 -27.04
CA ALA A 47 -9.07 -33.81 -28.04
C ALA A 47 -10.05 -32.61 -27.97
N SER A 48 -9.50 -31.38 -27.84
CA SER A 48 -9.22 -30.47 -28.98
C SER A 48 -9.05 -29.02 -28.50
N GLU A 49 -8.08 -28.33 -29.10
CA GLU A 49 -7.86 -26.88 -29.07
C GLU A 49 -9.08 -26.10 -29.58
N HIS A 50 -9.40 -24.94 -28.97
CA HIS A 50 -9.52 -23.66 -29.68
C HIS A 50 -9.89 -22.50 -28.73
N LEU A 51 -9.12 -21.41 -28.84
CA LEU A 51 -9.53 -20.00 -28.84
C LEU A 51 -10.58 -19.49 -27.83
N LEU A 52 -10.15 -18.64 -26.90
CA LEU A 52 -10.99 -17.52 -26.43
C LEU A 52 -10.15 -16.28 -26.11
N THR A 53 -9.78 -15.57 -27.17
CA THR A 53 -9.45 -14.15 -27.11
C THR A 53 -10.68 -13.32 -26.73
N SER A 54 -10.46 -12.30 -25.90
CA SER A 54 -11.32 -11.13 -25.67
C SER A 54 -12.59 -11.32 -24.83
N LYS A 55 -12.46 -11.08 -23.51
CA LYS A 55 -13.56 -10.62 -22.65
C LYS A 55 -13.12 -9.64 -21.54
N THR A 56 -12.00 -8.94 -21.73
CA THR A 56 -11.44 -8.01 -20.72
C THR A 56 -11.84 -6.54 -20.92
N ALA A 57 -12.70 -6.21 -21.90
CA ALA A 57 -12.99 -4.81 -22.25
C ALA A 57 -14.42 -4.34 -21.96
N LEU A 58 -15.32 -5.16 -21.38
CA LEU A 58 -16.74 -4.79 -21.29
C LEU A 58 -17.31 -4.58 -19.87
N ALA A 59 -16.54 -4.88 -18.81
CA ALA A 59 -17.05 -4.73 -17.43
C ALA A 59 -16.75 -3.35 -16.79
N ALA A 60 -15.81 -2.58 -17.35
CA ALA A 60 -15.46 -1.26 -16.83
C ALA A 60 -16.45 -0.15 -17.23
N THR A 61 -17.29 -0.39 -18.25
CA THR A 61 -18.17 0.64 -18.81
C THR A 61 -19.56 0.65 -18.17
N GLU A 62 -20.03 -0.45 -17.60
CA GLU A 62 -21.38 -0.52 -16.99
C GLU A 62 -21.44 0.02 -15.55
N LEU A 63 -20.33 0.06 -14.82
CA LEU A 63 -20.31 0.65 -13.46
C LEU A 63 -20.32 2.18 -13.47
N SER A 64 -19.94 2.82 -14.58
CA SER A 64 -19.99 4.28 -14.76
C SER A 64 -21.37 4.79 -15.19
N ALA A 65 -22.25 3.94 -15.74
CA ALA A 65 -23.51 4.38 -16.33
C ALA A 65 -24.69 4.43 -15.35
N LYS A 66 -24.60 3.73 -14.20
CA LYS A 66 -25.68 3.69 -13.20
C LYS A 66 -25.64 4.83 -12.17
N ALA A 67 -24.60 5.65 -12.17
CA ALA A 67 -24.48 6.81 -11.28
C ALA A 67 -25.10 8.11 -11.86
N ALA A 68 -25.66 8.08 -13.07
CA ALA A 68 -26.03 9.29 -13.82
C ALA A 68 -27.53 9.60 -13.95
N LEU A 69 -28.44 8.89 -13.28
CA LEU A 69 -29.89 9.17 -13.40
C LEU A 69 -30.58 9.14 -12.02
N ALA A 70 -30.48 10.26 -11.31
CA ALA A 70 -31.48 10.68 -10.34
C ALA A 70 -31.56 12.21 -10.39
N GLU A 71 -32.60 12.74 -11.03
CA GLU A 71 -32.91 14.17 -11.03
C GLU A 71 -33.36 14.65 -9.63
N PRO A 72 -33.17 15.94 -9.30
CA PRO A 72 -33.39 16.44 -7.95
C PRO A 72 -34.86 16.83 -7.71
N SER A 73 -35.45 16.35 -6.61
CA SER A 73 -36.66 16.98 -6.07
C SER A 73 -36.25 18.11 -5.11
N VAL A 74 -36.80 19.28 -5.41
CA VAL A 74 -36.69 20.51 -4.61
C VAL A 74 -37.55 20.35 -3.36
N THR A 75 -36.93 20.37 -2.18
CA THR A 75 -37.57 20.87 -0.96
C THR A 75 -36.54 21.62 -0.13
N ALA A 76 -36.80 22.91 0.02
CA ALA A 76 -36.02 23.85 0.81
C ALA A 76 -36.06 23.51 2.30
N ALA A 77 -34.89 23.53 2.94
CA ALA A 77 -34.76 23.80 4.37
C ALA A 77 -33.41 24.47 4.60
N ASN A 78 -33.47 25.65 5.22
CA ASN A 78 -32.38 26.59 5.46
C ASN A 78 -31.20 25.94 6.19
N SER A 79 -29.97 26.14 5.67
CA SER A 79 -28.74 26.00 6.45
C SER A 79 -27.78 27.13 6.10
N PRO A 80 -27.13 27.77 7.09
CA PRO A 80 -26.19 28.87 6.88
C PRO A 80 -24.87 28.30 6.34
N LYS A 81 -24.74 28.21 5.02
CA LYS A 81 -23.50 27.89 4.31
C LYS A 81 -23.03 29.11 3.55
N GLU A 82 -22.49 30.11 4.25
CA GLU A 82 -21.79 31.21 3.60
C GLU A 82 -20.90 31.88 4.65
N CYS A 83 -19.64 31.41 4.76
CA CYS A 83 -18.46 32.14 5.19
C CYS A 83 -17.24 31.20 5.25
N ILE A 84 -16.88 30.58 4.13
CA ILE A 84 -15.49 30.22 3.84
C ILE A 84 -15.28 30.65 2.40
N GLU A 85 -14.66 31.80 2.19
CA GLU A 85 -14.12 32.13 0.89
C GLU A 85 -13.11 31.03 0.55
N ALA A 86 -13.49 30.15 -0.36
CA ALA A 86 -12.59 29.16 -0.91
C ALA A 86 -11.47 29.93 -1.62
N THR A 87 -10.31 30.02 -0.96
CA THR A 87 -9.09 30.46 -1.62
C THR A 87 -8.94 29.57 -2.87
N PRO A 88 -8.76 30.14 -4.07
CA PRO A 88 -8.61 29.32 -5.26
C PRO A 88 -7.37 28.44 -5.06
N LYS A 89 -7.56 27.14 -4.74
CA LYS A 89 -6.48 26.18 -4.79
C LYS A 89 -6.07 26.09 -6.26
N GLN A 90 -4.98 26.73 -6.60
CA GLN A 90 -4.37 26.64 -7.92
C GLN A 90 -4.10 25.15 -8.15
N SER A 91 -4.85 24.52 -9.05
CA SER A 91 -4.66 23.09 -9.32
C SER A 91 -3.40 22.94 -10.15
N ILE A 92 -2.29 22.57 -9.52
CA ILE A 92 -1.07 22.21 -10.25
C ILE A 92 -1.34 20.86 -10.91
N ASP A 93 -0.99 20.75 -12.20
CA ASP A 93 -1.03 19.48 -12.91
C ASP A 93 -0.16 18.44 -12.16
N PRO A 94 -0.68 17.23 -11.83
CA PRO A 94 0.07 16.27 -11.02
C PRO A 94 1.41 15.82 -11.62
N LEU A 95 1.54 15.79 -12.95
CA LEU A 95 2.79 15.44 -13.63
C LEU A 95 3.78 16.59 -13.53
N VAL A 96 3.31 17.84 -13.70
CA VAL A 96 4.14 19.03 -13.51
C VAL A 96 4.61 19.13 -12.07
N PHE A 97 3.71 18.92 -11.11
CA PHE A 97 4.05 18.93 -9.68
C PHE A 97 5.07 17.84 -9.35
N LYS A 98 4.88 16.61 -9.86
CA LYS A 98 5.85 15.53 -9.71
C LYS A 98 7.22 15.92 -10.24
N GLN A 99 7.29 16.52 -11.42
CA GLN A 99 8.55 16.95 -12.01
C GLN A 99 9.22 18.02 -11.14
N GLN A 100 8.47 19.01 -10.66
CA GLN A 100 8.99 20.06 -9.77
C GLN A 100 9.59 19.47 -8.49
N VAL A 101 8.88 18.56 -7.83
CA VAL A 101 9.38 17.89 -6.61
C VAL A 101 10.63 17.06 -6.92
N THR A 102 10.63 16.32 -8.03
CA THR A 102 11.77 15.48 -8.43
C THR A 102 13.00 16.33 -8.73
N ASP A 103 12.84 17.42 -9.48
CA ASP A 103 13.92 18.35 -9.83
C ASP A 103 14.48 19.02 -8.58
N ALA A 104 13.63 19.47 -7.67
CA ALA A 104 14.06 20.14 -6.45
C ALA A 104 14.83 19.19 -5.50
N ILE A 105 14.39 17.93 -5.38
CA ILE A 105 15.11 16.92 -4.58
C ILE A 105 16.44 16.54 -5.25
N SER A 106 16.51 16.50 -6.59
CA SER A 106 17.74 16.15 -7.32
C SER A 106 18.89 17.14 -7.14
N GLN A 107 18.61 18.36 -6.66
CA GLN A 107 19.61 19.40 -6.40
C GLN A 107 20.31 19.24 -5.04
N SER A 108 19.86 18.32 -4.20
CA SER A 108 20.48 18.01 -2.91
C SER A 108 21.41 16.80 -3.02
N ASP A 109 22.60 16.91 -2.44
CA ASP A 109 23.64 15.87 -2.43
C ASP A 109 23.55 14.93 -1.21
N THR A 110 22.45 14.94 -0.45
CA THR A 110 22.28 14.03 0.70
C THR A 110 21.90 12.61 0.26
N ASP A 111 22.27 11.61 1.07
CA ASP A 111 21.92 10.20 0.86
C ASP A 111 20.39 10.04 0.77
N ASP A 112 19.66 10.72 1.66
CA ASP A 112 18.19 10.78 1.67
C ASP A 112 17.62 11.26 0.34
N SER A 113 18.19 12.34 -0.20
CA SER A 113 17.76 12.92 -1.47
C SER A 113 18.05 12.00 -2.64
N ARG A 114 19.19 11.28 -2.63
CA ARG A 114 19.52 10.28 -3.65
C ARG A 114 18.52 9.12 -3.66
N ILE A 115 18.18 8.58 -2.48
CA ILE A 115 17.21 7.49 -2.33
C ILE A 115 15.83 7.97 -2.79
N VAL A 116 15.34 9.09 -2.26
CA VAL A 116 14.00 9.62 -2.59
C VAL A 116 13.90 9.99 -4.08
N HIS A 117 14.92 10.64 -4.64
CA HIS A 117 14.98 10.95 -6.07
C HIS A 117 14.92 9.69 -6.92
N SER A 118 15.64 8.63 -6.56
CA SER A 118 15.61 7.36 -7.31
C SER A 118 14.19 6.78 -7.39
N LEU A 119 13.44 6.86 -6.28
CA LEU A 119 12.08 6.35 -6.16
C LEU A 119 11.09 7.20 -6.99
N LEU A 120 11.20 8.52 -6.93
CA LEU A 120 10.34 9.47 -7.65
C LEU A 120 10.62 9.55 -9.16
N SER A 121 11.87 9.34 -9.57
CA SER A 121 12.30 9.47 -10.96
C SER A 121 11.46 8.62 -11.93
N ASN A 122 11.36 9.09 -13.17
CA ASN A 122 10.73 8.33 -14.27
C ASN A 122 11.67 7.30 -14.92
N ASN A 123 12.75 6.92 -14.21
CA ASN A 123 13.72 5.97 -14.70
C ASN A 123 13.12 4.56 -14.81
N SER A 124 13.75 3.71 -15.63
CA SER A 124 13.33 2.31 -15.73
C SER A 124 13.50 1.61 -14.38
N VAL A 125 12.76 0.51 -14.15
CA VAL A 125 12.90 -0.30 -12.92
C VAL A 125 14.35 -0.74 -12.73
N GLN A 126 15.07 -1.02 -13.82
CA GLN A 126 16.44 -1.55 -13.77
C GLN A 126 17.45 -0.47 -13.40
N ASP A 127 17.24 0.76 -13.88
CA ASP A 127 18.03 1.91 -13.44
C ASP A 127 17.81 2.20 -11.95
N LYS A 128 16.56 2.09 -11.46
CA LYS A 128 16.25 2.24 -10.03
C LYS A 128 16.93 1.16 -9.19
N LEU A 129 16.89 -0.10 -9.62
CA LEU A 129 17.57 -1.21 -8.96
C LEU A 129 19.08 -0.99 -8.88
N ALA A 130 19.71 -0.50 -9.95
CA ALA A 130 21.14 -0.21 -9.95
C ALA A 130 21.52 0.87 -8.93
N VAL A 131 20.74 1.96 -8.87
CA VAL A 131 20.95 3.03 -7.88
C VAL A 131 20.73 2.50 -6.46
N LEU A 132 19.66 1.75 -6.21
CA LEU A 132 19.38 1.19 -4.89
C LEU A 132 20.46 0.19 -4.45
N HIS A 133 21.00 -0.63 -5.36
CA HIS A 133 22.08 -1.58 -5.07
C HIS A 133 23.40 -0.87 -4.75
N GLN A 134 23.68 0.23 -5.46
CA GLN A 134 24.85 1.05 -5.14
C GLN A 134 24.74 1.66 -3.75
N ASN A 135 23.61 2.29 -3.42
CA ASN A 135 23.41 2.94 -2.12
C ASN A 135 23.36 1.89 -0.98
N SER A 136 22.80 0.71 -1.22
CA SER A 136 22.79 -0.35 -0.20
C SER A 136 24.20 -0.88 0.08
N THR A 137 25.06 -1.06 -0.92
CA THR A 137 26.38 -1.69 -0.74
C THR A 137 27.50 -0.72 -0.39
N GLN A 138 27.50 0.49 -0.93
CA GLN A 138 28.58 1.47 -0.68
C GLN A 138 28.36 2.25 0.61
N GLU A 139 27.10 2.59 0.93
CA GLU A 139 26.73 3.38 2.11
C GLU A 139 26.16 2.50 3.23
N THR A 140 25.98 1.19 2.97
CA THR A 140 25.38 0.23 3.92
C THR A 140 23.97 0.69 4.34
N SER A 141 23.18 1.20 3.40
CA SER A 141 21.84 1.76 3.67
C SER A 141 20.77 0.65 3.75
N PRO A 142 20.22 0.34 4.95
CA PRO A 142 19.21 -0.72 5.13
C PRO A 142 17.90 -0.41 4.38
N ILE A 143 17.49 0.86 4.36
CA ILE A 143 16.30 1.28 3.62
C ILE A 143 16.48 1.17 2.09
N ALA A 144 17.68 1.43 1.56
CA ALA A 144 17.96 1.20 0.14
C ALA A 144 17.90 -0.29 -0.20
N ALA A 145 18.45 -1.14 0.68
CA ALA A 145 18.38 -2.59 0.59
C ALA A 145 16.92 -3.10 0.59
N TYR A 146 16.09 -2.62 1.52
CA TYR A 146 14.68 -2.98 1.60
C TYR A 146 13.88 -2.55 0.35
N ASN A 147 14.09 -1.33 -0.15
CA ASN A 147 13.44 -0.85 -1.38
C ASN A 147 13.85 -1.69 -2.59
N LEU A 148 15.12 -2.07 -2.69
CA LEU A 148 15.61 -2.97 -3.74
C LEU A 148 14.88 -4.30 -3.68
N LEU A 149 14.84 -4.94 -2.50
CA LEU A 149 14.16 -6.23 -2.31
C LEU A 149 12.66 -6.13 -2.64
N SER A 150 12.01 -5.03 -2.27
CA SER A 150 10.61 -4.76 -2.59
C SER A 150 10.38 -4.74 -4.10
N TYR A 151 11.23 -4.05 -4.87
CA TYR A 151 11.19 -4.12 -6.33
C TYR A 151 11.41 -5.55 -6.84
N CYS A 152 12.37 -6.30 -6.29
CA CYS A 152 12.70 -7.65 -6.73
C CYS A 152 11.54 -8.67 -6.64
N THR A 153 10.54 -8.40 -5.80
CA THR A 153 9.31 -9.23 -5.74
C THR A 153 8.37 -9.00 -6.93
N ASN A 154 8.52 -7.90 -7.67
CA ASN A 154 7.67 -7.58 -8.82
C ASN A 154 8.10 -8.36 -10.08
N PRO A 155 7.15 -8.81 -10.92
CA PRO A 155 7.47 -9.62 -12.10
C PRO A 155 8.29 -8.87 -13.18
N SER A 156 8.21 -7.53 -13.21
CA SER A 156 8.98 -6.68 -14.13
C SER A 156 10.43 -6.43 -13.70
N ALA A 157 10.79 -6.75 -12.45
CA ALA A 157 12.12 -6.54 -11.91
C ALA A 157 13.00 -7.79 -12.13
N GLU A 158 14.21 -7.58 -12.64
CA GLU A 158 15.23 -8.63 -12.76
C GLU A 158 16.34 -8.33 -11.75
N CYS A 159 16.45 -9.17 -10.72
CA CYS A 159 17.47 -9.05 -9.69
C CYS A 159 18.43 -10.23 -9.80
N SER A 160 19.73 -9.95 -9.85
CA SER A 160 20.75 -11.00 -9.95
C SER A 160 20.95 -11.71 -8.61
N LYS A 161 21.51 -12.93 -8.66
CA LYS A 161 21.80 -13.68 -7.44
C LYS A 161 22.84 -12.95 -6.57
N GLU A 162 23.81 -12.31 -7.21
CA GLU A 162 24.85 -11.52 -6.57
C GLU A 162 24.24 -10.34 -5.81
N MET A 163 23.34 -9.59 -6.46
CA MET A 163 22.63 -8.48 -5.84
C MET A 163 21.85 -8.92 -4.60
N LEU A 164 21.12 -10.03 -4.69
CA LEU A 164 20.35 -10.55 -3.55
C LEU A 164 21.25 -11.07 -2.42
N ALA A 165 22.39 -11.67 -2.76
CA ALA A 165 23.36 -12.15 -1.78
C ALA A 165 24.02 -10.99 -1.00
N ASP A 166 24.38 -9.90 -1.69
CA ASP A 166 24.93 -8.70 -1.05
C ASP A 166 23.94 -8.12 -0.04
N ILE A 167 22.66 -8.02 -0.41
CA ILE A 167 21.62 -7.49 0.47
C ILE A 167 21.32 -8.41 1.66
N ALA A 168 21.32 -9.73 1.46
CA ALA A 168 21.03 -10.68 2.52
C ALA A 168 22.00 -10.54 3.72
N LEU A 169 23.23 -10.08 3.49
CA LEU A 169 24.21 -9.81 4.54
C LEU A 169 23.90 -8.54 5.35
N ILE A 170 23.28 -7.53 4.74
CA ILE A 170 22.91 -6.26 5.39
C ILE A 170 21.69 -6.46 6.29
N GLU A 171 20.75 -7.29 5.84
CA GLU A 171 19.40 -7.41 6.39
C GLU A 171 19.16 -8.75 7.11
N GLU A 172 20.21 -9.47 7.51
CA GLU A 172 20.14 -10.87 7.95
C GLU A 172 19.24 -11.11 9.18
N GLN A 173 18.92 -10.06 9.94
CA GLN A 173 18.11 -10.11 11.16
C GLN A 173 16.75 -9.42 11.03
N ASN A 174 16.44 -8.83 9.88
CA ASN A 174 15.19 -8.13 9.67
C ASN A 174 14.16 -9.07 9.02
N SER A 175 13.08 -9.36 9.75
CA SER A 175 11.99 -10.22 9.27
C SER A 175 11.39 -9.76 7.95
N ALA A 176 11.21 -8.45 7.75
CA ALA A 176 10.58 -7.93 6.54
C ALA A 176 11.46 -8.16 5.30
N SER A 177 12.77 -7.92 5.42
CA SER A 177 13.74 -8.17 4.35
C SER A 177 13.92 -9.65 4.04
N LEU A 178 14.00 -10.51 5.07
CA LEU A 178 14.04 -11.97 4.87
C LEU A 178 12.76 -12.49 4.19
N LEU A 179 11.60 -11.91 4.52
CA LEU A 179 10.34 -12.22 3.85
C LEU A 179 10.37 -11.82 2.37
N LEU A 180 10.95 -10.66 2.03
CA LEU A 180 11.11 -10.24 0.63
C LEU A 180 12.04 -11.17 -0.16
N LEU A 181 13.13 -11.63 0.47
CA LEU A 181 14.00 -12.65 -0.10
C LEU A 181 13.23 -13.97 -0.34
N ALA A 182 12.42 -14.41 0.64
CA ALA A 182 11.57 -15.60 0.48
C ALA A 182 10.60 -15.45 -0.69
N MET A 183 9.91 -14.31 -0.79
CA MET A 183 9.01 -14.01 -1.90
C MET A 183 9.74 -14.00 -3.25
N ASN A 184 10.97 -13.49 -3.31
CA ASN A 184 11.76 -13.56 -4.53
C ASN A 184 12.08 -15.01 -4.94
N GLN A 185 12.42 -15.89 -3.99
CA GLN A 185 12.62 -17.32 -4.30
C GLN A 185 11.34 -18.00 -4.80
N PHE A 186 10.19 -17.71 -4.18
CA PHE A 186 8.90 -18.20 -4.67
C PHE A 186 8.59 -17.71 -6.09
N LYS A 187 8.93 -16.46 -6.43
CA LYS A 187 8.82 -15.93 -7.80
C LYS A 187 9.69 -16.70 -8.79
N LEU A 188 10.87 -17.15 -8.36
CA LEU A 188 11.78 -17.96 -9.17
C LEU A 188 11.38 -19.45 -9.25
N GLY A 189 10.36 -19.86 -8.50
CA GLY A 189 9.91 -21.26 -8.41
C GLY A 189 10.81 -22.13 -7.52
N ASP A 190 11.68 -21.51 -6.72
CA ASP A 190 12.51 -22.21 -5.73
C ASP A 190 11.80 -22.23 -4.37
N ASP A 191 10.77 -23.08 -4.28
CA ASP A 191 9.93 -23.23 -3.08
C ASP A 191 10.76 -23.68 -1.86
N GLU A 192 11.83 -24.48 -2.06
CA GLU A 192 12.67 -24.96 -0.96
C GLU A 192 13.51 -23.83 -0.35
N ALA A 193 14.20 -23.04 -1.18
CA ALA A 193 14.94 -21.88 -0.70
C ALA A 193 14.00 -20.82 -0.10
N GLY A 194 12.83 -20.61 -0.72
CA GLY A 194 11.81 -19.71 -0.20
C GLY A 194 11.24 -20.16 1.15
N GLU A 195 11.01 -21.45 1.35
CA GLU A 195 10.57 -22.02 2.64
C GLU A 195 11.60 -21.74 3.75
N GLN A 196 12.88 -21.99 3.47
CA GLN A 196 13.95 -21.75 4.45
C GLN A 196 14.02 -20.27 4.86
N LEU A 197 13.91 -19.36 3.89
CA LEU A 197 13.89 -17.91 4.15
C LEU A 197 12.61 -17.46 4.88
N LEU A 198 11.45 -18.05 4.58
CA LEU A 198 10.21 -17.76 5.29
C LEU A 198 10.29 -18.20 6.76
N ILE A 199 10.86 -19.38 7.02
CA ILE A 199 11.13 -19.86 8.39
C ILE A 199 12.11 -18.92 9.09
N ALA A 200 13.18 -18.49 8.42
CA ALA A 200 14.12 -17.53 8.97
C ALA A 200 13.45 -16.19 9.29
N ALA A 201 12.63 -15.67 8.37
CA ALA A 201 11.86 -14.45 8.56
C ALA A 201 10.92 -14.53 9.76
N ALA A 202 10.21 -15.64 9.94
CA ALA A 202 9.30 -15.85 11.06
C ALA A 202 10.02 -15.83 12.41
N ASN A 203 11.26 -16.35 12.45
CA ASN A 203 12.09 -16.44 13.64
C ASN A 203 13.02 -15.23 13.84
N ALA A 204 13.02 -14.26 12.93
CA ALA A 204 13.90 -13.10 13.02
C ALA A 204 13.57 -12.23 14.26
N PRO A 205 14.59 -11.60 14.88
CA PRO A 205 14.42 -10.88 16.14
C PRO A 205 13.51 -9.66 16.04
N HIS A 206 13.45 -9.00 14.88
CA HIS A 206 12.63 -7.80 14.68
C HIS A 206 12.00 -7.77 13.29
N TYR A 207 10.96 -6.96 13.13
CA TYR A 207 10.33 -6.66 11.85
C TYR A 207 10.43 -5.16 11.63
N ASN A 208 11.01 -4.74 10.50
CA ASN A 208 11.02 -3.36 10.07
C ASN A 208 10.82 -3.28 8.54
N ASP A 209 9.69 -2.71 8.11
CA ASP A 209 9.40 -2.42 6.70
C ASP A 209 9.86 -1.02 6.27
N TYR A 210 10.58 -0.32 7.16
CA TYR A 210 11.13 1.01 7.02
C TYR A 210 10.11 2.11 6.73
N TRP A 211 8.81 1.84 6.94
CA TRP A 211 7.75 2.76 6.56
C TRP A 211 7.89 4.14 7.21
N GLY A 212 8.24 4.17 8.50
CA GLY A 212 8.49 5.42 9.24
C GLY A 212 9.74 6.14 8.71
N GLU A 213 10.80 5.40 8.44
CA GLU A 213 12.04 5.91 7.87
C GLU A 213 11.82 6.49 6.47
N HIS A 214 11.03 5.87 5.59
CA HIS A 214 10.69 6.44 4.28
C HIS A 214 10.13 7.87 4.41
N HIS A 215 9.32 8.11 5.44
CA HIS A 215 8.73 9.43 5.69
C HIS A 215 9.77 10.41 6.21
N GLN A 216 10.67 9.98 7.09
CA GLN A 216 11.79 10.79 7.56
C GLN A 216 12.69 11.23 6.40
N HIS A 217 13.11 10.29 5.55
CA HIS A 217 13.95 10.57 4.39
C HIS A 217 13.24 11.52 3.41
N PHE A 218 11.95 11.30 3.19
CA PHE A 218 11.16 12.19 2.34
C PHE A 218 11.03 13.60 2.92
N ASP A 219 10.68 13.74 4.21
CA ASP A 219 10.54 15.03 4.86
C ASP A 219 11.86 15.80 4.84
N ALA A 220 12.98 15.14 5.19
CA ALA A 220 14.32 15.73 5.13
C ALA A 220 14.69 16.20 3.71
N ALA A 221 14.43 15.38 2.69
CA ALA A 221 14.68 15.74 1.30
C ALA A 221 13.76 16.89 0.82
N PHE A 222 12.50 16.89 1.26
CA PHE A 222 11.51 17.88 0.85
C PHE A 222 11.68 19.22 1.54
N GLU A 223 12.05 19.27 2.83
CA GLU A 223 12.33 20.54 3.53
C GLU A 223 13.49 21.30 2.88
N GLN A 224 14.49 20.57 2.37
CA GLN A 224 15.62 21.15 1.63
C GLN A 224 15.23 21.74 0.27
N SER A 225 14.11 21.30 -0.30
CA SER A 225 13.61 21.75 -1.61
C SER A 225 12.98 23.14 -1.59
N GLY A 226 12.62 23.66 -0.40
CA GLY A 226 11.93 24.94 -0.25
C GLY A 226 10.44 24.94 -0.60
N MET A 227 9.83 23.79 -0.93
CA MET A 227 8.43 23.66 -1.34
C MET A 227 7.44 23.38 -0.19
N SER A 228 7.71 23.88 1.01
CA SER A 228 7.00 23.49 2.25
C SER A 228 5.48 23.68 2.23
N GLU A 229 4.97 24.61 1.42
CA GLU A 229 3.53 24.87 1.23
C GLU A 229 2.76 23.73 0.53
N HIS A 230 3.47 22.82 -0.15
CA HIS A 230 2.91 21.68 -0.87
C HIS A 230 3.19 20.34 -0.19
N PHE A 231 3.60 20.34 1.08
CA PHE A 231 4.04 19.15 1.81
C PHE A 231 3.08 17.96 1.69
N LEU A 232 1.79 18.15 1.99
CA LEU A 232 0.79 17.08 1.92
C LEU A 232 0.71 16.44 0.52
N GLN A 233 0.71 17.25 -0.53
CA GLN A 233 0.64 16.77 -1.91
C GLN A 233 1.91 15.99 -2.29
N ALA A 234 3.06 16.46 -1.81
CA ALA A 234 4.35 15.85 -2.07
C ALA A 234 4.51 14.51 -1.33
N VAL A 235 4.07 14.41 -0.08
CA VAL A 235 4.08 13.14 0.67
C VAL A 235 3.18 12.11 0.01
N THR A 236 1.95 12.48 -0.38
CA THR A 236 1.05 11.53 -1.06
C THR A 236 1.63 11.07 -2.40
N LEU A 237 2.27 11.98 -3.15
CA LEU A 237 2.99 11.62 -4.36
C LEU A 237 4.10 10.60 -4.06
N PHE A 238 4.91 10.85 -3.04
CA PHE A 238 6.02 9.96 -2.68
C PHE A 238 5.55 8.57 -2.26
N GLN A 239 4.54 8.48 -1.38
CA GLN A 239 3.95 7.20 -0.97
C GLN A 239 3.47 6.38 -2.18
N ALA A 240 2.89 7.04 -3.20
CA ALA A 240 2.44 6.37 -4.42
C ALA A 240 3.58 5.82 -5.31
N HIS A 241 4.83 6.21 -5.06
CA HIS A 241 6.02 5.75 -5.79
C HIS A 241 6.86 4.73 -5.01
N LEU A 242 6.52 4.48 -3.74
CA LEU A 242 7.20 3.44 -2.96
C LEU A 242 6.93 2.06 -3.55
N PRO A 243 7.96 1.22 -3.71
CA PRO A 243 7.78 -0.15 -4.22
C PRO A 243 6.99 -0.96 -3.20
N LEU A 244 5.77 -1.37 -3.56
CA LEU A 244 5.01 -2.29 -2.74
C LEU A 244 5.49 -3.73 -3.00
N PRO A 245 5.75 -4.51 -1.93
CA PRO A 245 6.01 -5.93 -2.08
C PRO A 245 4.85 -6.67 -2.73
N ASN A 246 5.17 -7.62 -3.60
CA ASN A 246 4.18 -8.49 -4.23
C ASN A 246 3.77 -9.63 -3.27
N TYR A 247 3.00 -9.30 -2.24
CA TYR A 247 2.53 -10.24 -1.21
C TYR A 247 1.71 -11.42 -1.75
N ARG A 248 1.26 -11.37 -3.00
CA ARG A 248 0.64 -12.52 -3.67
C ARG A 248 1.54 -13.75 -3.62
N LEU A 249 2.85 -13.59 -3.73
CA LEU A 249 3.82 -14.69 -3.69
C LEU A 249 3.74 -15.44 -2.35
N LEU A 250 3.70 -14.71 -1.24
CA LEU A 250 3.52 -15.28 0.10
C LEU A 250 2.14 -15.95 0.22
N VAL A 251 1.08 -15.26 -0.21
CA VAL A 251 -0.29 -15.76 -0.10
C VAL A 251 -0.48 -17.05 -0.89
N ASP A 252 -0.03 -17.09 -2.15
CA ASP A 252 -0.13 -18.26 -3.01
C ASP A 252 0.68 -19.43 -2.43
N TYR A 253 1.87 -19.16 -1.87
CA TYR A 253 2.67 -20.18 -1.19
C TYR A 253 1.94 -20.77 0.02
N CYS A 254 1.48 -19.91 0.96
CA CYS A 254 0.91 -20.32 2.23
C CYS A 254 -0.50 -20.91 2.15
N LYS A 255 -1.24 -20.64 1.06
CA LYS A 255 -2.57 -21.24 0.83
C LYS A 255 -2.52 -22.68 0.32
N SER A 256 -1.38 -23.17 -0.15
CA SER A 256 -1.25 -24.51 -0.70
C SER A 256 -1.50 -25.59 0.37
N ALA A 257 -2.25 -26.64 0.01
CA ALA A 257 -2.61 -27.72 0.94
C ALA A 257 -1.43 -28.65 1.28
N GLU A 258 -0.42 -28.72 0.41
CA GLU A 258 0.69 -29.69 0.47
C GLU A 258 1.94 -29.14 1.19
N ARG A 259 1.76 -28.31 2.22
CA ARG A 259 2.89 -27.72 2.96
C ARG A 259 3.34 -28.58 4.14
N SER A 260 4.65 -28.56 4.37
CA SER A 260 5.28 -29.18 5.54
C SER A 260 4.69 -28.58 6.84
N PRO A 261 4.69 -29.32 7.97
CA PRO A 261 4.29 -28.76 9.25
C PRO A 261 5.08 -27.49 9.62
N ALA A 262 6.39 -27.46 9.32
CA ALA A 262 7.24 -26.30 9.56
C ALA A 262 6.81 -25.08 8.71
N SER A 263 6.52 -25.28 7.42
CA SER A 263 5.96 -24.24 6.55
C SER A 263 4.66 -23.66 7.07
N ARG A 264 3.74 -24.50 7.56
CA ARG A 264 2.45 -24.02 8.09
C ARG A 264 2.66 -23.13 9.32
N VAL A 265 3.55 -23.55 10.23
CA VAL A 265 3.92 -22.75 11.40
C VAL A 265 4.56 -21.43 10.99
N ALA A 266 5.48 -21.45 10.02
CA ALA A 266 6.12 -20.23 9.53
C ALA A 266 5.12 -19.27 8.87
N CYS A 267 4.19 -19.77 8.06
CA CYS A 267 3.10 -18.98 7.48
C CYS A 267 2.20 -18.36 8.56
N GLN A 268 1.86 -19.11 9.61
CA GLN A 268 1.07 -18.59 10.72
C GLN A 268 1.82 -17.48 11.47
N GLN A 269 3.06 -17.76 11.90
CA GLN A 269 3.89 -16.79 12.61
C GLN A 269 4.15 -15.53 11.78
N MET A 270 4.33 -15.67 10.47
CA MET A 270 4.44 -14.52 9.58
C MET A 270 3.14 -13.74 9.49
N GLY A 271 2.00 -14.41 9.47
CA GLY A 271 0.69 -13.76 9.52
C GLY A 271 0.47 -12.96 10.79
N GLU A 272 0.82 -13.51 11.94
CA GLU A 272 0.74 -12.83 13.26
C GLU A 272 1.69 -11.63 13.32
N ARG A 273 2.92 -11.79 12.81
CA ARG A 273 3.92 -10.73 12.77
C ARG A 273 3.50 -9.57 11.86
N LEU A 274 2.96 -9.88 10.68
CA LEU A 274 2.43 -8.87 9.77
C LEU A 274 1.21 -8.16 10.36
N GLU A 275 0.29 -8.89 11.01
CA GLU A 275 -0.87 -8.28 11.71
C GLU A 275 -0.44 -7.27 12.77
N SER A 276 0.60 -7.60 13.55
CA SER A 276 1.06 -6.80 14.69
C SER A 276 2.20 -5.84 14.37
N ALA A 277 2.64 -5.76 13.12
CA ALA A 277 3.74 -4.91 12.71
C ALA A 277 3.39 -3.42 12.85
N ASN A 278 4.32 -2.65 13.43
CA ASN A 278 4.29 -1.18 13.42
C ASN A 278 4.78 -0.66 12.07
N GLY A 279 4.03 -0.92 11.01
CA GLY A 279 4.39 -0.58 9.64
C GLY A 279 3.18 -0.11 8.84
N THR A 280 3.06 -0.59 7.61
CA THR A 280 1.92 -0.26 6.74
C THR A 280 0.63 -1.01 7.10
N ALA A 281 -0.51 -0.35 6.93
CA ALA A 281 -1.83 -0.98 7.04
C ALA A 281 -1.99 -2.12 6.03
N ILE A 282 -1.30 -2.04 4.87
CA ILE A 282 -1.25 -3.12 3.87
C ILE A 282 -0.62 -4.38 4.48
N ALA A 283 0.53 -4.26 5.15
CA ALA A 283 1.17 -5.41 5.81
C ALA A 283 0.22 -6.03 6.85
N ASN A 284 -0.42 -5.20 7.69
CA ASN A 284 -1.39 -5.69 8.68
C ASN A 284 -2.56 -6.45 8.04
N LEU A 285 -3.14 -5.90 6.96
CA LEU A 285 -4.21 -6.55 6.21
C LEU A 285 -3.78 -7.88 5.58
N ILE A 286 -2.56 -7.95 5.04
CA ILE A 286 -2.01 -9.21 4.52
C ILE A 286 -1.88 -10.24 5.64
N GLY A 287 -1.36 -9.83 6.80
CA GLY A 287 -1.25 -10.69 7.98
C GLY A 287 -2.59 -11.27 8.42
N MET A 288 -3.62 -10.42 8.56
CA MET A 288 -4.97 -10.84 8.93
C MET A 288 -5.59 -11.80 7.89
N ASN A 289 -5.42 -11.51 6.59
CA ASN A 289 -5.97 -12.37 5.52
C ASN A 289 -5.23 -13.71 5.41
N LEU A 290 -3.94 -13.73 5.70
CA LEU A 290 -3.14 -14.95 5.76
C LEU A 290 -3.64 -15.86 6.88
N GLN A 291 -3.74 -15.31 8.10
CA GLN A 291 -4.26 -16.03 9.26
C GLN A 291 -5.70 -16.51 9.05
N LYS A 292 -6.58 -15.66 8.52
CA LYS A 292 -7.95 -16.04 8.13
C LYS A 292 -7.96 -17.29 7.26
N THR A 293 -7.12 -17.32 6.23
CA THR A 293 -7.09 -18.47 5.30
C THR A 293 -6.57 -19.73 5.98
N LEU A 294 -5.54 -19.62 6.82
CA LEU A 294 -5.00 -20.75 7.58
C LEU A 294 -6.05 -21.33 8.54
N HIS A 295 -6.77 -20.49 9.28
CA HIS A 295 -7.87 -20.90 10.16
C HIS A 295 -9.02 -21.54 9.38
N MET A 296 -9.40 -20.99 8.22
CA MET A 296 -10.41 -21.61 7.35
C MET A 296 -10.00 -23.02 6.91
N ASN A 297 -8.74 -23.20 6.51
CA ASN A 297 -8.21 -24.49 6.10
C ASN A 297 -8.12 -25.50 7.27
N ALA A 298 -7.96 -25.02 8.50
CA ALA A 298 -7.98 -25.83 9.71
C ALA A 298 -9.40 -26.13 10.23
N GLY A 299 -10.45 -25.53 9.66
CA GLY A 299 -11.83 -25.65 10.15
C GLY A 299 -12.14 -24.77 11.37
N GLU A 300 -11.25 -23.85 11.71
CA GLU A 300 -11.31 -22.93 12.86
C GLU A 300 -12.11 -21.67 12.51
N LEU A 301 -13.41 -21.86 12.23
CA LEU A 301 -14.27 -20.80 11.67
C LEU A 301 -14.41 -19.57 12.58
N ALA A 302 -14.33 -19.74 13.90
CA ALA A 302 -14.43 -18.62 14.84
C ALA A 302 -13.23 -17.67 14.68
N GLN A 303 -12.02 -18.21 14.66
CA GLN A 303 -10.77 -17.48 14.46
C GLN A 303 -10.72 -16.84 13.07
N ALA A 304 -11.17 -17.57 12.04
CA ALA A 304 -11.29 -17.00 10.69
C ALA A 304 -12.22 -15.78 10.63
N ASN A 305 -13.36 -15.83 11.32
CA ASN A 305 -14.30 -14.72 11.40
C ASN A 305 -13.74 -13.54 12.21
N GLU A 306 -12.98 -13.81 13.28
CA GLU A 306 -12.30 -12.77 14.04
C GLU A 306 -11.29 -12.01 13.16
N MET A 307 -10.46 -12.73 12.40
CA MET A 307 -9.50 -12.11 11.48
C MET A 307 -10.20 -11.30 10.37
N ALA A 308 -11.34 -11.77 9.88
CA ALA A 308 -12.15 -11.01 8.92
C ALA A 308 -12.67 -9.70 9.54
N ALA A 309 -13.21 -9.75 10.75
CA ALA A 309 -13.72 -8.57 11.45
C ALA A 309 -12.61 -7.55 11.74
N LYS A 310 -11.40 -8.02 12.13
CA LYS A 310 -10.23 -7.14 12.30
C LYS A 310 -9.83 -6.46 11.00
N ALA A 311 -9.79 -7.19 9.88
CA ALA A 311 -9.47 -6.62 8.57
C ALA A 311 -10.50 -5.57 8.12
N ASP A 312 -11.79 -5.84 8.33
CA ASP A 312 -12.86 -4.90 8.01
C ASP A 312 -12.77 -3.62 8.87
N ALA A 313 -12.48 -3.77 10.17
CA ALA A 313 -12.30 -2.65 11.08
C ALA A 313 -11.09 -1.78 10.70
N LEU A 314 -9.94 -2.41 10.41
CA LEU A 314 -8.74 -1.70 9.96
C LEU A 314 -9.02 -0.93 8.67
N MET A 315 -9.72 -1.55 7.71
CA MET A 315 -10.07 -0.90 6.44
C MET A 315 -10.99 0.30 6.63
N SER A 316 -12.01 0.15 7.48
CA SER A 316 -12.94 1.23 7.82
C SER A 316 -12.20 2.42 8.44
N ASN A 317 -11.32 2.14 9.41
CA ASN A 317 -10.52 3.17 10.07
C ASN A 317 -9.54 3.85 9.10
N ALA A 318 -8.84 3.09 8.25
CA ALA A 318 -7.94 3.63 7.23
C ALA A 318 -8.69 4.53 6.24
N THR A 319 -9.90 4.13 5.82
CA THR A 319 -10.73 4.93 4.90
C THR A 319 -11.15 6.25 5.53
N LYS A 320 -11.56 6.23 6.81
CA LYS A 320 -11.92 7.44 7.56
C LYS A 320 -10.72 8.35 7.78
N ALA A 321 -9.60 7.81 8.27
CA ALA A 321 -8.36 8.54 8.46
C ALA A 321 -7.89 9.23 7.16
N PHE A 322 -7.97 8.53 6.02
CA PHE A 322 -7.67 9.12 4.72
C PHE A 322 -8.63 10.24 4.34
N SER A 323 -9.93 10.09 4.61
CA SER A 323 -10.92 11.16 4.40
C SER A 323 -10.57 12.40 5.22
N THR A 324 -10.17 12.21 6.48
CA THR A 324 -9.76 13.29 7.39
C THR A 324 -8.49 13.97 6.93
N LEU A 325 -7.48 13.22 6.45
CA LEU A 325 -6.25 13.77 5.90
C LEU A 325 -6.51 14.69 4.69
N ASN A 326 -7.60 14.45 3.95
CA ASN A 326 -8.03 15.26 2.81
C ASN A 326 -9.01 16.39 3.17
N ASN A 327 -9.38 16.53 4.45
CA ASN A 327 -10.29 17.58 4.89
C ASN A 327 -9.63 18.97 4.72
N PRO A 328 -10.27 19.92 4.01
CA PRO A 328 -9.69 21.25 3.79
C PRO A 328 -9.52 22.08 5.07
N VAL A 329 -10.16 21.69 6.17
CA VAL A 329 -10.07 22.34 7.49
C VAL A 329 -8.90 21.77 8.32
N LEU A 330 -8.35 20.62 7.91
CA LEU A 330 -7.19 20.04 8.60
C LEU A 330 -5.99 21.00 8.49
N SER A 331 -5.46 21.42 9.63
CA SER A 331 -4.32 22.31 9.66
C SER A 331 -3.04 21.60 9.21
N ALA A 332 -2.10 22.35 8.64
CA ALA A 332 -0.77 21.83 8.30
C ALA A 332 -0.05 21.26 9.54
N GLN A 333 -0.31 21.80 10.74
CA GLN A 333 0.22 21.28 11.99
C GLN A 333 -0.33 19.90 12.33
N GLN A 334 -1.65 19.69 12.21
CA GLN A 334 -2.28 18.39 12.44
C GLN A 334 -1.77 17.34 11.44
N ALA A 335 -1.61 17.73 10.16
CA ALA A 335 -0.99 16.87 9.17
C ALA A 335 0.45 16.48 9.55
N ARG A 336 1.27 17.43 10.02
CA ARG A 336 2.62 17.12 10.51
C ARG A 336 2.61 16.20 11.74
N THR A 337 1.68 16.41 12.68
CA THR A 337 1.52 15.50 13.83
C THR A 337 1.19 14.08 13.37
N TYR A 338 0.32 13.93 12.37
CA TYR A 338 0.03 12.62 11.78
C TYR A 338 1.28 11.94 11.21
N PHE A 339 2.10 12.65 10.43
CA PHE A 339 3.31 12.07 9.86
C PHE A 339 4.39 11.78 10.91
N ASN A 340 4.46 12.59 11.97
CA ASN A 340 5.31 12.29 13.12
C ASN A 340 4.83 11.01 13.83
N GLU A 341 3.53 10.82 14.02
CA GLU A 341 3.02 9.58 14.62
C GLU A 341 3.29 8.36 13.72
N LEU A 342 3.16 8.54 12.41
CA LEU A 342 3.45 7.52 11.40
C LEU A 342 4.90 7.02 11.49
N GLN A 343 5.81 7.94 11.78
CA GLN A 343 7.24 7.69 11.92
C GLN A 343 7.57 6.72 13.08
N TYR A 344 6.88 6.85 14.22
CA TYR A 344 7.25 6.13 15.44
C TYR A 344 6.32 4.96 15.78
N SER A 345 5.05 5.05 15.37
CA SER A 345 3.99 4.16 15.83
C SER A 345 3.29 3.40 14.70
N GLY A 346 3.64 3.69 13.43
CA GLY A 346 3.07 3.03 12.26
C GLY A 346 1.71 3.58 11.82
N GLU A 347 1.20 3.06 10.70
CA GLU A 347 0.04 3.64 10.00
C GLU A 347 -1.27 3.51 10.78
N GLN A 348 -1.44 2.42 11.53
CA GLN A 348 -2.64 2.23 12.33
C GLN A 348 -2.74 3.24 13.49
N ALA A 349 -1.65 3.48 14.21
CA ALA A 349 -1.62 4.43 15.32
C ALA A 349 -1.82 5.87 14.81
N ALA A 350 -1.11 6.24 13.74
CA ALA A 350 -1.28 7.53 13.09
C ALA A 350 -2.71 7.73 12.56
N GLY A 351 -3.32 6.68 12.00
CA GLY A 351 -4.70 6.69 11.56
C GLY A 351 -5.68 6.95 12.70
N ASN A 352 -5.49 6.33 13.86
CA ASN A 352 -6.33 6.55 15.04
C ASN A 352 -6.25 8.01 15.53
N LEU A 353 -5.06 8.62 15.52
CA LEU A 353 -4.89 10.05 15.83
C LEU A 353 -5.74 10.94 14.90
N LEU A 354 -5.82 10.62 13.61
CA LEU A 354 -6.68 11.37 12.69
C LEU A 354 -8.16 11.22 13.00
N LEU A 355 -8.60 10.04 13.49
CA LEU A 355 -9.99 9.85 13.92
C LEU A 355 -10.31 10.69 15.15
N GLU A 356 -9.39 10.78 16.12
CA GLU A 356 -9.53 11.66 17.29
C GLU A 356 -9.65 13.13 16.87
N ILE A 357 -8.81 13.56 15.93
CA ILE A 357 -8.87 14.92 15.37
C ILE A 357 -10.21 15.17 14.63
N GLU A 358 -10.73 14.19 13.90
CA GLU A 358 -12.02 14.29 13.21
C GLU A 358 -13.17 14.53 14.21
N GLU A 359 -13.20 13.77 15.31
CA GLU A 359 -14.20 13.93 16.38
C GLU A 359 -14.15 15.33 17.01
N GLU A 360 -12.95 15.87 17.25
CA GLU A 360 -12.77 17.23 17.77
C GLU A 360 -13.27 18.32 16.79
N LEU A 361 -13.02 18.13 15.49
CA LEU A 361 -13.49 19.03 14.44
C LEU A 361 -15.02 19.02 14.35
N GLU A 362 -15.64 17.84 14.41
CA GLU A 362 -17.10 17.70 14.40
C GLU A 362 -17.75 18.37 15.61
N HIS A 363 -17.19 18.17 16.81
CA HIS A 363 -17.69 18.79 18.03
C HIS A 363 -17.59 20.32 17.98
N THR A 364 -16.48 20.86 17.48
CA THR A 364 -16.28 22.31 17.32
C THR A 364 -17.26 22.91 16.30
N ALA A 365 -17.52 22.20 15.20
CA ALA A 365 -18.51 22.61 14.20
C ALA A 365 -19.94 22.62 14.76
N GLN A 366 -20.30 21.65 15.59
CA GLN A 366 -21.61 21.60 16.26
C GLN A 366 -21.79 22.75 17.27
N GLN A 367 -20.75 23.09 18.03
CA GLN A 367 -20.81 24.19 19.00
C GLN A 367 -20.94 25.57 18.34
N SER A 368 -20.28 25.78 17.19
CA SER A 368 -20.33 27.03 16.44
C SER A 368 -21.65 27.25 15.68
N LEU A 369 -22.44 26.20 15.45
CA LEU A 369 -23.80 26.28 14.88
C LEU A 369 -24.89 26.58 15.92
N CYS A 370 -24.54 26.60 17.22
CA CYS A 370 -25.45 26.84 18.34
C CYS A 370 -25.29 28.22 19.01
N LEU A 371 -24.53 29.13 18.39
CA LEU A 371 -24.37 30.54 18.77
C LEU A 371 -24.85 31.42 17.61
#